data_AF-A0A2T4LRS0-F1
#
_entry.id   AF-A0A2T4LRS0-F1
#
_cell.length_a   1.000
_cell.length_b   1.000
_cell.length_c   1.000
_cell.angle_alpha   90.00
_cell.angle_beta   90.00
_cell.angle_gamma   90.00
#
_symmetry.space_group_name_H-M   'P 1'
#
loop_
_entity.id
_entity.type
_entity.pdbx_description
1 polymer ?
#
loop_
_entity_poly.entity_id
_entity_poly.type
_entity_poly.pdbx_seq_one_letter_code
_entity_poly.pdbx_strand_id
1 'polypeptide(L)' 'MTKNNEEMIEEIRDRLNLVNQSLIDPEKYKSADEQEVKEVYDYVTSKASFTPSEASAIADALGQIRK' A
#
# COMPACT_ATOMS: atom_id res chain seq x y z
N MET A 1 18.80 3.18 -3.72
CA MET A 1 18.12 3.96 -2.67
C MET A 1 17.07 3.05 -2.07
N THR A 2 17.05 2.90 -0.75
CA THR A 2 16.00 2.13 -0.04
C THR A 2 14.79 3.05 0.11
N LYS A 3 13.61 2.63 -0.34
CA LYS A 3 12.38 3.40 -0.18
C LYS A 3 11.88 3.29 1.25
N ASN A 4 11.34 4.38 1.79
CA ASN A 4 10.67 4.36 3.08
C ASN A 4 9.19 3.93 2.94
N ASN A 5 8.51 3.72 4.07
CA ASN A 5 7.13 3.27 4.10
C ASN A 5 6.17 4.20 3.34
N GLU A 6 6.37 5.51 3.43
CA GLU A 6 5.48 6.47 2.77
C GLU A 6 5.60 6.35 1.25
N GLU A 7 6.83 6.29 0.74
CA GLU A 7 7.11 6.10 -0.70
C GLU A 7 6.53 4.78 -1.22
N MET A 8 6.64 3.69 -0.43
CA MET A 8 6.05 2.40 -0.80
C MET A 8 4.52 2.48 -0.86
N ILE A 9 3.90 3.16 0.09
CA ILE A 9 2.43 3.31 0.16
C ILE A 9 1.91 4.19 -0.97
N GLU A 10 2.62 5.27 -1.32
CA GLU A 10 2.27 6.10 -2.48
C GLU A 10 2.23 5.28 -3.77
N GLU A 11 3.24 4.46 -4.02
CA GLU A 11 3.28 3.62 -5.21
C GLU A 11 2.23 2.51 -5.22
N ILE A 12 1.92 1.94 -4.05
CA ILE A 12 0.81 0.99 -3.94
C ILE A 12 -0.50 1.68 -4.33
N ARG A 13 -0.76 2.89 -3.83
CA ARG A 13 -1.99 3.63 -4.14
C ARG A 13 -2.13 3.90 -5.63
N ASP A 14 -1.04 4.31 -6.27
CA ASP A 14 -1.00 4.56 -7.71
C ASP A 14 -1.27 3.28 -8.51
N ARG A 15 -0.63 2.16 -8.13
CA ARG A 15 -0.82 0.86 -8.79
C ARG A 15 -2.22 0.28 -8.62
N LEU A 16 -2.83 0.46 -7.46
CA LEU A 16 -4.18 0.00 -7.19
C LEU A 16 -5.25 0.91 -7.80
N ASN A 17 -4.85 2.06 -8.37
CA ASN A 17 -5.73 3.08 -8.91
C ASN A 17 -6.85 3.45 -7.91
N LEU A 18 -6.47 3.58 -6.63
CA LEU A 18 -7.40 3.90 -5.56
C LEU A 18 -7.81 5.37 -5.67
N VAL A 19 -8.89 5.60 -6.40
CA VAL A 19 -9.54 6.92 -6.56
C VAL A 19 -9.89 7.55 -5.22
N ASN A 20 -10.22 6.74 -4.21
CA ASN A 20 -10.38 7.22 -2.83
C ASN A 20 -9.03 7.25 -2.11
N GLN A 21 -8.28 8.31 -2.42
CA GLN A 21 -7.00 8.65 -1.80
C GLN A 21 -7.06 8.75 -0.26
N SER A 22 -8.25 8.95 0.31
CA SER A 22 -8.49 9.04 1.76
C SER A 22 -8.43 7.70 2.50
N LEU A 23 -8.53 6.57 1.79
CA LEU A 23 -8.54 5.24 2.42
C LEU A 23 -7.16 4.86 2.97
N ILE A 24 -6.10 5.31 2.30
CA ILE A 24 -4.71 4.97 2.61
C ILE A 24 -3.89 6.26 2.61
N ASP A 25 -3.55 6.74 3.80
CA ASP A 25 -2.73 7.93 4.01
C ASP A 25 -1.29 7.52 4.32
N PRO A 26 -0.30 7.79 3.44
CA PRO A 26 1.11 7.44 3.63
C PRO A 26 1.66 7.89 4.99
N GLU A 27 1.22 9.04 5.52
CA GLU A 27 1.72 9.54 6.79
C GLU A 27 1.39 8.61 7.97
N LYS A 28 0.31 7.81 7.86
CA LYS A 28 -0.08 6.81 8.86
C LYS A 28 0.85 5.59 8.90
N TYR A 29 1.75 5.47 7.93
CA TYR A 29 2.69 4.35 7.82
C TYR A 29 4.12 4.72 8.22
N LYS A 30 4.40 6.00 8.55
CA LYS A 30 5.71 6.48 9.05
C LYS A 30 6.29 5.62 10.18
N SER A 31 5.42 5.10 11.05
CA SER A 31 5.79 4.28 12.21
C SER A 31 5.22 2.87 12.17
N ALA A 32 4.69 2.45 11.01
CA ALA A 32 4.29 1.08 10.75
C ALA A 32 5.52 0.18 10.60
N ASP A 33 5.32 -1.14 10.70
CA ASP A 33 6.39 -2.11 10.48
C ASP A 33 6.83 -2.06 9.01
N GLU A 34 8.11 -1.72 8.77
CA GLU A 34 8.67 -1.62 7.43
C GLU A 34 8.61 -2.97 6.69
N GLN A 35 8.76 -4.08 7.41
CA GLN A 35 8.71 -5.40 6.80
C GLN A 35 7.29 -5.73 6.32
N GLU A 36 6.25 -5.46 7.11
CA GLU A 36 4.86 -5.68 6.70
C GLU A 36 4.48 -4.80 5.50
N VAL A 37 4.87 -3.51 5.51
CA VAL A 37 4.61 -2.61 4.37
C VAL A 37 5.33 -3.11 3.12
N LYS A 38 6.59 -3.54 3.27
CA LYS A 38 7.39 -4.05 2.17
C LYS A 38 6.80 -5.35 1.58
N GLU A 39 6.29 -6.25 2.40
CA GLU A 39 5.65 -7.49 1.91
C GLU A 39 4.45 -7.18 1.00
N VAL A 40 3.61 -6.22 1.40
CA VAL A 40 2.49 -5.78 0.56
C VAL A 40 2.99 -5.06 -0.69
N TYR A 41 4.00 -4.20 -0.57
CA TYR A 41 4.60 -3.50 -1.71
C TYR A 41 5.19 -4.47 -2.74
N ASP A 42 5.94 -5.48 -2.30
CA ASP A 42 6.54 -6.50 -3.17
C ASP A 42 5.45 -7.29 -3.90
N TYR A 43 4.36 -7.66 -3.21
CA TYR A 43 3.20 -8.28 -3.84
C TYR A 43 2.55 -7.37 -4.90
N VAL A 44 2.25 -6.12 -4.54
CA VAL A 44 1.62 -5.15 -5.45
C VAL A 44 2.50 -4.85 -6.65
N THR A 45 3.82 -4.79 -6.47
CA THR A 45 4.77 -4.50 -7.54
C THR A 45 5.02 -5.68 -8.47
N SER A 46 4.89 -6.91 -7.98
CA SER A 46 5.06 -8.15 -8.75
C SER A 46 4.00 -8.37 -9.84
N LYS A 47 2.80 -7.79 -9.68
CA LYS A 47 1.66 -7.99 -10.59
C LYS A 47 1.47 -6.78 -11.49
N ALA A 48 0.99 -6.99 -12.72
CA ALA A 48 0.80 -5.91 -13.69
C ALA A 48 -0.48 -5.10 -13.47
N SER A 49 -1.54 -5.71 -12.92
CA SER A 49 -2.83 -5.06 -12.68
C SER A 49 -3.64 -5.81 -11.64
N PHE A 50 -4.63 -5.12 -11.05
CA PHE A 50 -5.52 -5.64 -10.03
C PHE A 50 -6.97 -5.41 -10.42
N THR A 51 -7.82 -6.39 -10.11
CA THR A 51 -9.27 -6.20 -10.17
C THR A 51 -9.74 -5.28 -9.02
N PRO A 52 -10.91 -4.63 -9.13
CA PRO A 52 -11.43 -3.77 -8.06
C PRO A 52 -11.56 -4.49 -6.70
N SER A 53 -11.93 -5.77 -6.72
CA SER A 53 -12.04 -6.59 -5.50
C SER A 53 -10.68 -6.85 -4.86
N GLU A 54 -9.65 -7.13 -5.67
CA GLU A 54 -8.28 -7.30 -5.16
C GLU A 54 -7.73 -6.00 -4.60
N ALA A 55 -7.93 -4.88 -5.30
CA ALA A 55 -7.51 -3.56 -4.81
C ALA A 55 -8.16 -3.21 -3.47
N SER A 56 -9.44 -3.56 -3.30
CA SER A 56 -10.16 -3.38 -2.03
C SER A 56 -9.59 -4.26 -0.91
N ALA A 57 -9.33 -5.54 -1.20
CA ALA A 57 -8.75 -6.47 -0.22
C ALA A 57 -7.34 -6.05 0.23
N ILE A 58 -6.53 -5.51 -0.70
CA ILE A 58 -5.19 -4.99 -0.38
C ILE A 58 -5.31 -3.71 0.46
N ALA A 59 -6.26 -2.84 0.14
CA ALA A 59 -6.54 -1.64 0.95
C ALA A 59 -6.97 -2.00 2.37
N ASP A 60 -7.80 -3.03 2.55
CA ASP A 60 -8.20 -3.53 3.87
C ASP A 60 -7.01 -4.09 4.64
N ALA A 61 -6.13 -4.87 3.99
CA ALA A 61 -4.91 -5.40 4.60
C ALA A 61 -3.98 -4.27 5.05
N LEU A 62 -3.75 -3.27 4.21
CA LEU A 62 -2.99 -2.06 4.57
C LEU A 62 -3.65 -1.29 5.72
N GLY A 63 -4.98 -1.31 5.80
CA GLY A 63 -5.75 -0.72 6.90
C GLY A 63 -5.52 -1.40 8.25
N GLN A 64 -5.02 -2.64 8.29
CA GLN A 64 -4.63 -3.34 9.51
C GLN A 64 -3.21 -3.01 9.97
N ILE A 65 -2.33 -2.60 9.04
CA ILE A 65 -0.92 -2.30 9.28
C ILE A 65 -0.71 -0.87 9.81
N ARG A 66 -1.61 0.06 9.44
CA ARG A 66 -1.50 1.48 9.85
C ARG A 66 -1.65 1.67 11.37
N LYS A 67 -0.94 2.65 11.92
CA LYS A 67 -1.05 3.09 13.32
C LYS A 67 -1.95 4.31 13.50
#